data_AF-A0A0D2MUN3-F1
#
_entry.id   AF-A0A0D2MUN3-F1
#
_cell.length_a   1.000
_cell.length_b   1.000
_cell.length_c   1.000
_cell.angle_alpha   90.00
_cell.angle_beta   90.00
_cell.angle_gamma   90.00
#
_symmetry.space_group_name_H-M   'P 1'
#
loop_
_entity.id
_entity.type
_entity.pdbx_description
1 polymer ?
#
loop_
_entity_poly.entity_id
_entity_poly.type
_entity_poly.pdbx_seq_one_letter_code
_entity_poly.pdbx_strand_id
1 'polypeptide(L)'
;MVLNARAQVANYPWDGYPDKGMDERKTRNPTPDDITFRFLAKSYASLHTFMSKSTEFEDGITNGAEWYPVYGGMQDWNYAVGGCMAITLELSENKWRPIADLPQIWEENRDALVGYALTAALGGVRGRVTAAGSGAPLAATLTVKTSDANGDPVPFFASSGFGFYARPLAPGTHTLVAAADGYAMVEAEVTVPIGGRGVVKNFKLRAQGSSGEDGGGSSGSGEEEEGAATTAADAAQGSGRGSGSGGGGAAGERAGKLQASMYILAIHGAVFAIIAVASGCQGSGAAQVVCAYLRSRRQANSRFEV
;
A
#
# COMPACT_ATOMS: atom_id res chain seq x y z
N MET A 1 -5.16 -5.04 6.49
CA MET A 1 -5.35 -6.44 6.91
C MET A 1 -6.75 -6.62 7.48
N VAL A 2 -7.30 -7.83 7.39
CA VAL A 2 -8.55 -8.27 8.03
C VAL A 2 -8.21 -9.46 8.92
N LEU A 3 -8.67 -9.49 10.17
CA LEU A 3 -8.35 -10.56 11.12
C LEU A 3 -9.51 -11.55 11.23
N ASN A 4 -9.19 -12.83 11.18
CA ASN A 4 -10.12 -13.95 11.33
C ASN A 4 -9.49 -15.06 12.20
N ALA A 5 -10.31 -16.06 12.49
CA ALA A 5 -9.88 -17.29 13.16
C ALA A 5 -10.72 -18.47 12.65
N ARG A 6 -10.01 -19.54 12.27
CA ARG A 6 -10.48 -20.84 11.77
C ARG A 6 -9.32 -21.68 11.22
N ALA A 7 -8.22 -21.02 10.87
CA ALA A 7 -6.95 -21.62 10.47
C ALA A 7 -5.79 -20.76 11.00
N GLN A 8 -4.56 -21.10 10.60
CA GLN A 8 -3.38 -20.27 10.87
C GLN A 8 -2.57 -20.04 9.58
N VAL A 9 -2.95 -18.99 8.85
CA VAL A 9 -2.41 -18.68 7.51
C VAL A 9 -2.62 -17.21 7.15
N ALA A 10 -1.71 -16.65 6.35
CA ALA A 10 -1.91 -15.35 5.70
C ALA A 10 -2.49 -15.55 4.29
N ASN A 11 -3.79 -15.31 4.17
CA ASN A 11 -4.56 -15.40 2.93
C ASN A 11 -4.44 -14.12 2.09
N TYR A 12 -4.18 -14.26 0.80
CA TYR A 12 -4.05 -13.13 -0.12
C TYR A 12 -4.92 -13.27 -1.39
N PRO A 13 -5.29 -12.13 -2.04
CA PRO A 13 -6.13 -12.12 -3.23
C PRO A 13 -5.62 -12.94 -4.43
N TRP A 14 -6.50 -13.31 -5.36
CA TRP A 14 -7.97 -13.18 -5.28
C TRP A 14 -8.58 -14.28 -4.40
N ASP A 15 -9.70 -13.99 -3.76
CA ASP A 15 -10.47 -14.96 -2.96
C ASP A 15 -11.41 -15.83 -3.81
N GLY A 16 -11.76 -15.43 -5.03
CA GLY A 16 -12.63 -16.22 -5.92
C GLY A 16 -12.20 -16.18 -7.37
N TYR A 17 -12.87 -16.95 -8.24
CA TYR A 17 -12.59 -16.98 -9.68
C TYR A 17 -13.50 -16.02 -10.46
N PRO A 18 -13.09 -15.55 -11.65
CA PRO A 18 -13.97 -14.76 -12.53
C PRO A 18 -15.25 -15.51 -12.94
N ASP A 19 -15.13 -16.83 -13.14
CA ASP A 19 -16.26 -17.72 -13.41
C ASP A 19 -16.52 -18.62 -12.19
N LYS A 20 -17.72 -18.52 -11.62
CA LYS A 20 -18.14 -19.29 -10.43
C LYS A 20 -18.30 -20.78 -10.71
N GLY A 21 -18.40 -21.19 -11.99
CA GLY A 21 -18.37 -22.60 -12.38
C GLY A 21 -17.02 -23.27 -12.13
N MET A 22 -15.99 -22.50 -11.76
CA MET A 22 -14.63 -22.97 -11.50
C MET A 22 -14.36 -23.30 -10.03
N ASP A 23 -15.37 -23.26 -9.15
CA ASP A 23 -15.17 -23.33 -7.69
C ASP A 23 -14.53 -24.65 -7.19
N GLU A 24 -14.59 -25.74 -7.98
CA GLU A 24 -13.93 -27.01 -7.66
C GLU A 24 -12.43 -27.02 -7.96
N ARG A 25 -11.93 -26.02 -8.69
CA ARG A 25 -10.52 -25.92 -9.03
C ARG A 25 -9.78 -25.41 -7.80
N LYS A 26 -8.97 -26.26 -7.17
CA LYS A 26 -7.99 -25.81 -6.16
C LYS A 26 -6.77 -25.21 -6.83
N THR A 27 -6.97 -24.17 -7.65
CA THR A 27 -5.91 -23.59 -8.48
C THR A 27 -5.70 -22.12 -8.16
N ARG A 28 -4.47 -21.65 -8.10
CA ARG A 28 -4.19 -20.24 -7.87
C ARG A 28 -4.94 -19.30 -8.84
N ASN A 29 -5.61 -18.29 -8.29
CA ASN A 29 -6.11 -17.13 -9.05
C ASN A 29 -5.29 -15.87 -8.69
N PRO A 30 -4.14 -15.65 -9.35
CA PRO A 30 -3.25 -14.55 -9.03
C PRO A 30 -3.87 -13.20 -9.40
N THR A 31 -3.52 -12.16 -8.65
CA THR A 31 -3.81 -10.78 -9.06
C THR A 31 -2.73 -10.21 -9.99
N PRO A 32 -2.99 -9.08 -10.66
CA PRO A 32 -1.93 -8.30 -11.33
C PRO A 32 -0.75 -7.90 -10.41
N ASP A 33 -0.94 -7.92 -9.08
CA ASP A 33 0.08 -7.61 -8.07
C ASP A 33 0.44 -8.84 -7.21
N ASP A 34 0.31 -10.07 -7.75
CA ASP A 34 0.51 -11.34 -7.02
C ASP A 34 1.85 -11.39 -6.28
N ILE A 35 2.94 -10.96 -6.92
CA ILE A 35 4.29 -10.92 -6.32
C ILE A 35 4.29 -10.05 -5.05
N THR A 36 3.65 -8.87 -5.12
CA THR A 36 3.54 -7.95 -3.98
C THR A 36 2.64 -8.50 -2.90
N PHE A 37 1.50 -9.11 -3.24
CA PHE A 37 0.62 -9.74 -2.25
C PHE A 37 1.28 -10.89 -1.51
N ARG A 38 2.00 -11.76 -2.23
CA ARG A 38 2.79 -12.84 -1.62
C ARG A 38 3.86 -12.29 -0.69
N PHE A 39 4.58 -11.25 -1.12
CA PHE A 39 5.56 -10.58 -0.28
C PHE A 39 4.94 -10.02 1.02
N LEU A 40 3.80 -9.33 0.92
CA LEU A 40 3.07 -8.81 2.07
C LEU A 40 2.59 -9.94 3.00
N ALA A 41 2.02 -11.02 2.47
CA ALA A 41 1.60 -12.17 3.26
C ALA A 41 2.79 -12.81 4.00
N LYS A 42 3.91 -13.05 3.30
CA LYS A 42 5.16 -13.59 3.89
C LYS A 42 5.74 -12.68 4.97
N SER A 43 5.61 -11.37 4.83
CA SER A 43 6.10 -10.42 5.85
C SER A 43 5.41 -10.59 7.21
N TYR A 44 4.15 -11.06 7.21
CA TYR A 44 3.46 -11.46 8.43
C TYR A 44 3.83 -12.89 8.85
N ALA A 45 3.66 -13.85 7.95
CA ALA A 45 3.80 -15.27 8.25
C ALA A 45 5.20 -15.67 8.76
N SER A 46 6.26 -15.05 8.21
CA SER A 46 7.65 -15.30 8.63
C SER A 46 7.99 -14.78 10.03
N LEU A 47 7.24 -13.79 10.53
CA LEU A 47 7.43 -13.22 11.86
C LEU A 47 6.45 -13.77 12.89
N HIS A 48 5.37 -14.43 12.44
CA HIS A 48 4.47 -15.14 13.32
C HIS A 48 5.15 -16.41 13.85
N THR A 49 4.93 -16.72 15.13
CA THR A 49 5.65 -17.80 15.84
C THR A 49 5.55 -19.18 15.16
N PHE A 50 4.39 -19.45 14.54
CA PHE A 50 4.04 -20.78 14.01
C PHE A 50 3.66 -20.80 12.53
N MET A 51 3.29 -19.67 11.92
CA MET A 51 2.60 -19.66 10.62
C MET A 51 3.52 -20.15 9.50
N SER A 52 4.75 -19.66 9.47
CA SER A 52 5.80 -20.12 8.54
C SER A 52 6.22 -21.59 8.71
N LYS A 53 5.81 -22.25 9.80
CA LYS A 53 6.09 -23.67 10.07
C LYS A 53 4.92 -24.59 9.71
N SER A 54 3.88 -24.05 9.07
CA SER A 54 2.72 -24.83 8.66
C SER A 54 3.11 -25.96 7.72
N THR A 55 2.55 -27.15 7.95
CA THR A 55 2.66 -28.29 7.03
C THR A 55 1.55 -28.31 5.99
N GLU A 56 0.50 -27.50 6.17
CA GLU A 56 -0.63 -27.37 5.25
C GLU A 56 -0.41 -26.23 4.24
N PHE A 57 0.10 -25.09 4.72
CA PHE A 57 0.31 -23.88 3.93
C PHE A 57 1.81 -23.61 3.79
N GLU A 58 2.35 -23.83 2.60
CA GLU A 58 3.75 -23.51 2.30
C GLU A 58 4.04 -22.03 2.61
N ASP A 59 5.15 -21.76 3.30
CA ASP A 59 5.53 -20.45 3.83
C ASP A 59 4.51 -19.78 4.77
N GLY A 60 3.45 -20.49 5.18
CA GLY A 60 2.36 -19.95 5.99
C GLY A 60 1.44 -18.97 5.26
N ILE A 61 1.38 -19.05 3.92
CA ILE A 61 0.53 -18.18 3.09
C ILE A 61 -0.36 -19.00 2.17
N THR A 62 -1.45 -18.41 1.67
CA THR A 62 -2.27 -19.04 0.63
C THR A 62 -2.95 -18.02 -0.26
N ASN A 63 -3.14 -18.33 -1.54
CA ASN A 63 -4.10 -17.62 -2.38
C ASN A 63 -5.51 -18.03 -1.96
N GLY A 64 -6.44 -17.07 -1.85
CA GLY A 64 -7.77 -17.35 -1.32
C GLY A 64 -8.58 -18.30 -2.19
N ALA A 65 -8.62 -18.06 -3.50
CA ALA A 65 -9.35 -18.92 -4.43
C ALA A 65 -8.81 -20.37 -4.42
N GLU A 66 -7.48 -20.53 -4.36
CA GLU A 66 -6.83 -21.84 -4.27
C GLU A 66 -7.18 -22.62 -3.01
N TRP A 67 -7.34 -21.92 -1.87
CA TRP A 67 -7.71 -22.55 -0.61
C TRP A 67 -9.18 -22.95 -0.59
N TYR A 68 -10.07 -21.96 -0.72
CA TYR A 68 -11.49 -22.15 -1.00
C TYR A 68 -12.10 -20.83 -1.51
N PRO A 69 -12.87 -20.85 -2.61
CA PRO A 69 -13.45 -19.63 -3.16
C PRO A 69 -14.40 -18.90 -2.21
N VAL A 70 -14.21 -17.58 -2.07
CA VAL A 70 -15.09 -16.68 -1.33
C VAL A 70 -15.46 -15.48 -2.20
N TYR A 71 -16.77 -15.23 -2.34
CA TYR A 71 -17.30 -14.12 -3.13
C TYR A 71 -17.88 -13.03 -2.23
N GLY A 72 -17.63 -11.76 -2.61
CA GLY A 72 -18.11 -10.60 -1.84
C GLY A 72 -17.29 -10.32 -0.57
N GLY A 73 -16.09 -10.91 -0.46
CA GLY A 73 -15.15 -10.66 0.62
C GLY A 73 -14.62 -9.22 0.63
N MET A 74 -14.37 -8.69 1.83
CA MET A 74 -13.83 -7.34 2.01
C MET A 74 -12.39 -7.22 1.48
N GLN A 75 -11.63 -8.31 1.45
CA GLN A 75 -10.26 -8.35 0.96
C GLN A 75 -10.19 -7.94 -0.52
N ASP A 76 -10.92 -8.65 -1.37
CA ASP A 76 -10.96 -8.41 -2.81
C ASP A 76 -11.60 -7.05 -3.13
N TRP A 77 -12.64 -6.64 -2.39
CA TRP A 77 -13.26 -5.33 -2.56
C TRP A 77 -12.28 -4.18 -2.29
N ASN A 78 -11.48 -4.28 -1.22
CA ASN A 78 -10.47 -3.27 -0.90
C ASN A 78 -9.48 -3.09 -2.06
N TYR A 79 -9.09 -4.18 -2.71
CA TYR A 79 -8.13 -4.13 -3.80
C TYR A 79 -8.77 -3.65 -5.11
N ALA A 80 -9.89 -4.25 -5.52
CA ALA A 80 -10.55 -3.96 -6.80
C ALA A 80 -11.25 -2.59 -6.83
N VAL A 81 -11.78 -2.12 -5.70
CA VAL A 81 -12.60 -0.90 -5.62
C VAL A 81 -11.97 0.14 -4.70
N GLY A 82 -11.44 -0.28 -3.55
CA GLY A 82 -10.90 0.62 -2.53
C GLY A 82 -9.50 1.16 -2.83
N GLY A 83 -8.77 0.61 -3.82
CA GLY A 83 -7.37 0.98 -4.09
C GLY A 83 -6.41 0.62 -2.94
N CYS A 84 -6.80 -0.29 -2.05
CA CYS A 84 -6.08 -0.68 -0.85
C CYS A 84 -5.68 -2.15 -0.92
N MET A 85 -4.40 -2.46 -0.76
CA MET A 85 -3.91 -3.84 -0.74
C MET A 85 -4.18 -4.46 0.63
N ALA A 86 -5.26 -5.24 0.73
CA ALA A 86 -5.62 -5.97 1.93
C ALA A 86 -5.29 -7.46 1.81
N ILE A 87 -4.80 -8.05 2.91
CA ILE A 87 -4.73 -9.51 3.12
C ILE A 87 -5.62 -9.89 4.30
N THR A 88 -6.03 -11.16 4.35
CA THR A 88 -6.78 -11.76 5.46
C THR A 88 -5.85 -12.62 6.29
N LEU A 89 -5.83 -12.42 7.60
CA LEU A 89 -5.00 -13.15 8.53
C LEU A 89 -5.87 -14.07 9.38
N GLU A 90 -5.69 -15.37 9.21
CA GLU A 90 -6.26 -16.39 10.08
C GLU A 90 -5.25 -16.62 11.21
N LEU A 91 -5.59 -16.22 12.43
CA LEU A 91 -4.63 -16.17 13.54
C LEU A 91 -4.57 -17.46 14.38
N SER A 92 -5.65 -18.23 14.36
CA SER A 92 -5.86 -19.38 15.25
C SER A 92 -6.90 -20.33 14.65
N GLU A 93 -6.66 -21.63 14.79
CA GLU A 93 -7.64 -22.69 14.49
C GLU A 93 -8.84 -22.63 15.45
N ASN A 94 -8.59 -22.34 16.73
CA ASN A 94 -9.65 -22.12 17.70
C ASN A 94 -10.13 -20.67 17.65
N LYS A 95 -11.37 -20.47 17.17
CA LYS A 95 -12.01 -19.16 17.10
C LYS A 95 -12.20 -18.49 18.47
N TRP A 96 -12.39 -19.28 19.53
CA TRP A 96 -12.73 -18.81 20.87
C TRP A 96 -11.73 -19.36 21.90
N ARG A 97 -10.48 -18.88 21.85
CA ARG A 97 -9.48 -19.22 22.86
C ARG A 97 -9.84 -18.62 24.23
N PRO A 98 -9.59 -19.34 25.34
CA PRO A 98 -9.82 -18.82 26.70
C PRO A 98 -9.08 -17.50 26.97
N ILE A 99 -9.60 -16.68 27.88
CA ILE A 99 -8.98 -15.39 28.24
C ILE A 99 -7.53 -15.54 28.76
N ALA A 100 -7.22 -16.67 29.42
CA ALA A 100 -5.89 -16.98 29.93
C ALA A 100 -4.82 -17.06 28.82
N ASP A 101 -5.24 -17.30 27.58
CA ASP A 101 -4.37 -17.46 26.42
C ASP A 101 -4.02 -16.12 25.74
N LEU A 102 -4.73 -15.03 26.05
CA LEU A 102 -4.54 -13.73 25.39
C LEU A 102 -3.08 -13.23 25.42
N PRO A 103 -2.32 -13.35 26.55
CA PRO A 103 -0.92 -12.96 26.57
C PRO A 103 -0.08 -13.77 25.57
N GLN A 104 -0.36 -15.07 25.45
CA GLN A 104 0.34 -15.93 24.51
C GLN A 104 0.00 -15.59 23.06
N ILE A 105 -1.28 -15.39 22.74
CA ILE A 105 -1.73 -14.96 21.39
C ILE A 105 -1.05 -13.64 21.00
N TRP A 106 -0.94 -12.71 21.94
CA TRP A 106 -0.23 -11.45 21.72
C TRP A 106 1.25 -11.68 21.40
N GLU A 107 1.97 -12.44 22.22
CA GLU A 107 3.39 -12.73 21.98
C GLU A 107 3.61 -13.47 20.65
N GLU A 108 2.68 -14.35 20.26
CA GLU A 108 2.74 -15.08 18.99
C GLU A 108 2.66 -14.15 17.76
N ASN A 109 1.92 -13.04 17.88
CA ASN A 109 1.56 -12.15 16.78
C ASN A 109 2.24 -10.77 16.81
N ARG A 110 2.76 -10.33 17.95
CA ARG A 110 3.27 -8.96 18.17
C ARG A 110 4.23 -8.51 17.08
N ASP A 111 5.28 -9.31 16.86
CA ASP A 111 6.35 -8.94 15.94
C ASP A 111 5.87 -9.00 14.48
N ALA A 112 4.94 -9.90 14.16
CA ALA A 112 4.29 -10.00 12.87
C ALA A 112 3.38 -8.81 12.56
N LEU A 113 2.55 -8.39 13.53
CA LEU A 113 1.68 -7.23 13.40
C LEU A 113 2.49 -5.96 13.15
N VAL A 114 3.55 -5.74 13.91
CA VAL A 114 4.44 -4.57 13.76
C VAL A 114 5.21 -4.65 12.43
N GLY A 115 5.83 -5.80 12.14
CA GLY A 115 6.63 -6.00 10.93
C GLY A 115 5.81 -5.84 9.66
N TYR A 116 4.61 -6.42 9.62
CA TYR A 116 3.69 -6.26 8.51
C TYR A 116 3.26 -4.80 8.34
N ALA A 117 2.87 -4.11 9.43
CA ALA A 117 2.42 -2.72 9.35
C ALA A 117 3.52 -1.81 8.79
N LEU A 118 4.77 -2.00 9.23
CA LEU A 118 5.92 -1.26 8.71
C LEU A 118 6.18 -1.60 7.23
N THR A 119 6.09 -2.88 6.85
CA THR A 119 6.30 -3.31 5.46
C THR A 119 5.23 -2.75 4.53
N ALA A 120 3.95 -2.83 4.92
CA ALA A 120 2.82 -2.36 4.13
C ALA A 120 2.76 -0.82 4.04
N ALA A 121 3.09 -0.11 5.11
CA ALA A 121 2.98 1.35 5.14
C ALA A 121 4.22 2.07 4.59
N LEU A 122 5.41 1.51 4.81
CA LEU A 122 6.69 2.17 4.52
C LEU A 122 7.52 1.48 3.44
N GLY A 123 7.14 0.26 3.04
CA GLY A 123 7.79 -0.47 1.95
C GLY A 123 7.31 -0.04 0.56
N GLY A 124 7.95 -0.59 -0.47
CA GLY A 124 7.60 -0.30 -1.86
C GLY A 124 8.05 1.07 -2.35
N VAL A 125 7.16 1.82 -2.97
CA VAL A 125 7.46 3.13 -3.58
C VAL A 125 6.51 4.22 -3.08
N ARG A 126 7.05 5.42 -2.87
CA ARG A 126 6.26 6.62 -2.64
C ARG A 126 6.87 7.80 -3.38
N GLY A 127 6.13 8.89 -3.51
CA GLY A 127 6.68 10.12 -4.05
C GLY A 127 5.62 11.12 -4.41
N ARG A 128 6.00 12.08 -5.26
CA ARG A 128 5.12 13.16 -5.70
C ARG A 128 5.06 13.22 -7.22
N VAL A 129 3.87 13.53 -7.73
CA VAL A 129 3.62 13.86 -9.13
C VAL A 129 3.43 15.38 -9.24
N THR A 130 4.22 16.01 -10.09
CA THR A 130 4.28 17.48 -10.23
C THR A 130 4.33 17.92 -11.69
N ALA A 131 3.87 19.13 -11.97
CA ALA A 131 4.03 19.76 -13.27
C ALA A 131 5.49 20.20 -13.45
N ALA A 132 6.11 19.87 -14.58
CA ALA A 132 7.52 20.13 -14.83
C ALA A 132 7.87 21.64 -14.86
N GLY A 133 6.95 22.50 -15.29
CA GLY A 133 7.16 23.95 -15.38
C GLY A 133 6.92 24.67 -14.05
N SER A 134 5.70 24.56 -13.50
CA SER A 134 5.30 25.29 -12.29
C SER A 134 5.71 24.62 -10.98
N GLY A 135 6.10 23.34 -11.00
CA GLY A 135 6.31 22.54 -9.79
C GLY A 135 5.01 22.23 -9.03
N ALA A 136 3.85 22.62 -9.56
CA ALA A 136 2.57 22.42 -8.89
C ALA A 136 2.26 20.92 -8.73
N PRO A 137 1.69 20.50 -7.58
CA PRO A 137 1.24 19.13 -7.39
C PRO A 137 0.15 18.77 -8.39
N LEU A 138 0.19 17.53 -8.89
CA LEU A 138 -0.80 17.01 -9.82
C LEU A 138 -1.57 15.85 -9.20
N ALA A 139 -2.90 15.90 -9.32
CA ALA A 139 -3.71 14.71 -9.21
C ALA A 139 -3.38 13.81 -10.43
N ALA A 140 -2.99 12.58 -10.17
CA ALA A 140 -2.52 11.67 -11.21
C ALA A 140 -2.95 10.24 -10.93
N THR A 141 -3.16 9.50 -12.01
CA THR A 141 -3.34 8.05 -11.99
C THR A 141 -1.98 7.41 -12.27
N LEU A 142 -1.62 6.45 -11.44
CA LEU A 142 -0.41 5.65 -11.59
C LEU A 142 -0.77 4.17 -11.73
N THR A 143 0.02 3.44 -12.50
CA THR A 143 -0.06 1.99 -12.62
C THR A 143 1.34 1.39 -12.53
N VAL A 144 1.42 0.14 -12.07
CA VAL A 144 2.61 -0.70 -12.24
C VAL A 144 2.39 -1.50 -13.51
N LYS A 145 3.32 -1.46 -14.46
CA LYS A 145 3.23 -2.30 -15.65
C LYS A 145 3.33 -3.76 -15.22
N THR A 146 2.39 -4.55 -15.71
CA THR A 146 2.39 -6.00 -15.57
C THR A 146 3.01 -6.61 -16.81
N SER A 147 3.87 -7.62 -16.60
CA SER A 147 4.51 -8.38 -17.69
C SER A 147 3.66 -9.58 -18.14
N ASP A 148 2.61 -9.87 -17.38
CA ASP A 148 1.87 -11.10 -17.34
C ASP A 148 0.41 -10.89 -17.74
N ALA A 149 -0.12 -11.83 -18.51
CA ALA A 149 -1.45 -11.81 -19.12
C ALA A 149 -2.63 -11.94 -18.12
N ASN A 150 -2.38 -11.78 -16.81
CA ASN A 150 -3.31 -12.13 -15.74
C ASN A 150 -4.29 -10.99 -15.36
N GLY A 151 -4.26 -9.86 -16.08
CA GLY A 151 -5.27 -8.81 -15.96
C GLY A 151 -4.74 -7.41 -16.23
N ASP A 152 -5.66 -6.45 -16.34
CA ASP A 152 -5.34 -5.04 -16.44
C ASP A 152 -4.64 -4.54 -15.16
N PRO A 153 -3.63 -3.65 -15.27
CA PRO A 153 -3.01 -3.03 -14.11
C PRO A 153 -4.03 -2.36 -13.19
N VAL A 154 -3.91 -2.56 -11.88
CA VAL A 154 -4.77 -1.88 -10.91
C VAL A 154 -4.22 -0.49 -10.61
N PRO A 155 -4.98 0.59 -10.89
CA PRO A 155 -4.50 1.94 -10.67
C PRO A 155 -4.39 2.31 -9.19
N PHE A 156 -3.49 3.23 -8.89
CA PHE A 156 -3.40 3.95 -7.63
C PHE A 156 -3.18 5.44 -7.92
N PHE A 157 -3.37 6.31 -6.92
CA PHE A 157 -3.58 7.74 -7.19
C PHE A 157 -2.63 8.64 -6.41
N ALA A 158 -2.18 9.69 -7.08
CA ALA A 158 -1.58 10.85 -6.44
C ALA A 158 -2.67 11.84 -6.01
N SER A 159 -2.58 12.32 -4.77
CA SER A 159 -3.51 13.29 -4.19
C SER A 159 -3.44 14.65 -4.89
N SER A 160 -4.57 15.34 -5.05
CA SER A 160 -4.62 16.67 -5.68
C SER A 160 -3.86 17.75 -4.92
N GLY A 161 -3.88 17.72 -3.58
CA GLY A 161 -3.25 18.76 -2.76
C GLY A 161 -1.73 18.68 -2.69
N PHE A 162 -1.17 17.48 -2.70
CA PHE A 162 0.27 17.27 -2.51
C PHE A 162 0.95 16.61 -3.71
N GLY A 163 0.20 16.05 -4.65
CA GLY A 163 0.71 15.14 -5.67
C GLY A 163 1.25 13.85 -5.06
N PHE A 164 1.02 13.60 -3.77
CA PHE A 164 1.61 12.48 -3.05
C PHE A 164 0.91 11.17 -3.41
N TYR A 165 1.72 10.14 -3.67
CA TYR A 165 1.28 8.76 -3.84
C TYR A 165 2.17 7.81 -3.02
N ALA A 166 1.62 6.63 -2.70
CA ALA A 166 2.37 5.51 -2.15
C ALA A 166 1.77 4.20 -2.67
N ARG A 167 2.62 3.20 -2.91
CA ARG A 167 2.25 1.88 -3.37
C ARG A 167 3.19 0.84 -2.75
N PRO A 168 2.68 -0.08 -1.91
CA PRO A 168 3.45 -1.25 -1.51
C PRO A 168 3.90 -2.00 -2.77
N LEU A 169 5.16 -2.43 -2.80
CA LEU A 169 5.73 -3.22 -3.88
C LEU A 169 6.71 -4.21 -3.27
N ALA A 170 6.72 -5.42 -3.81
CA ALA A 170 7.75 -6.40 -3.46
C ALA A 170 9.16 -5.89 -3.84
N PRO A 171 10.22 -6.40 -3.20
CA PRO A 171 11.59 -6.24 -3.68
C PRO A 171 11.73 -6.60 -5.17
N GLY A 172 12.50 -5.82 -5.92
CA GLY A 172 12.68 -6.00 -7.37
C GLY A 172 12.54 -4.70 -8.15
N THR A 173 12.77 -4.78 -9.46
CA THR A 173 12.57 -3.66 -10.39
C THR A 173 11.16 -3.70 -10.95
N HIS A 174 10.49 -2.55 -10.88
CA HIS A 174 9.13 -2.34 -11.36
C HIS A 174 9.10 -1.15 -12.31
N THR A 175 8.20 -1.18 -13.28
CA THR A 175 8.00 -0.06 -14.19
C THR A 175 6.70 0.64 -13.86
N LEU A 176 6.78 1.91 -13.50
CA LEU A 176 5.63 2.73 -13.16
C LEU A 176 5.25 3.63 -14.33
N VAL A 177 3.95 3.80 -14.56
CA VAL A 177 3.41 4.77 -15.51
C VAL A 177 2.60 5.80 -14.72
N ALA A 178 2.89 7.09 -14.92
CA ALA A 178 2.16 8.20 -14.32
C ALA A 178 1.46 9.02 -15.40
N ALA A 179 0.16 9.28 -15.21
CA ALA A 179 -0.68 10.05 -16.12
C ALA A 179 -1.54 11.06 -15.36
N ALA A 180 -1.70 12.26 -15.91
CA ALA A 180 -2.57 13.30 -15.40
C ALA A 180 -3.24 14.04 -16.57
N ASP A 181 -4.47 14.51 -16.36
CA ASP A 181 -5.25 15.18 -17.40
C ASP A 181 -4.55 16.43 -17.93
N GLY A 182 -4.39 16.52 -19.26
CA GLY A 182 -3.67 17.62 -19.91
C GLY A 182 -2.14 17.52 -19.86
N TYR A 183 -1.58 16.40 -19.38
CA TYR A 183 -0.13 16.16 -19.30
C TYR A 183 0.30 14.91 -20.08
N ALA A 184 1.50 14.94 -20.64
CA ALA A 184 2.10 13.77 -21.27
C ALA A 184 2.42 12.71 -20.20
N MET A 185 2.06 11.45 -20.47
CA MET A 185 2.36 10.35 -19.57
C MET A 185 3.87 10.10 -19.48
N VAL A 186 4.34 9.68 -18.31
CA VAL A 186 5.74 9.35 -18.08
C VAL A 186 5.84 7.93 -17.55
N GLU A 187 6.76 7.17 -18.12
CA GLU A 187 7.12 5.84 -17.67
C GLU A 187 8.51 5.86 -17.05
N ALA A 188 8.69 5.17 -15.92
CA ALA A 188 9.98 5.08 -15.27
C ALA A 188 10.14 3.81 -14.45
N GLU A 189 11.34 3.25 -14.49
CA GLU A 189 11.72 2.16 -13.61
C GLU A 189 11.99 2.65 -12.18
N VAL A 190 11.71 1.76 -11.23
CA VAL A 190 12.02 1.90 -9.81
C VAL A 190 12.45 0.54 -9.25
N THR A 191 13.55 0.51 -8.50
CA THR A 191 14.04 -0.71 -7.85
C THR A 191 13.80 -0.63 -6.35
N VAL A 192 12.99 -1.57 -5.83
CA VAL A 192 12.78 -1.76 -4.40
C VAL A 192 13.87 -2.72 -3.89
N PRO A 193 14.67 -2.34 -2.88
CA PRO A 193 15.74 -3.19 -2.34
C PRO A 193 15.26 -4.53 -1.77
N ILE A 194 16.15 -5.51 -1.68
CA ILE A 194 15.91 -6.91 -1.24
C ILE A 194 15.23 -7.01 0.15
N GLY A 195 15.36 -6.00 1.01
CA GLY A 195 14.65 -5.92 2.30
C GLY A 195 13.27 -5.26 2.29
N GLY A 196 12.74 -4.91 1.11
CA GLY A 196 11.44 -4.23 0.97
C GLY A 196 11.39 -2.80 1.48
N ARG A 197 12.55 -2.19 1.79
CA ARG A 197 12.63 -0.81 2.27
C ARG A 197 12.06 0.14 1.22
N GLY A 198 11.19 1.06 1.64
CA GLY A 198 10.57 2.00 0.72
C GLY A 198 11.57 2.94 0.04
N VAL A 199 11.31 3.21 -1.24
CA VAL A 199 12.07 4.15 -2.05
C VAL A 199 11.22 5.33 -2.47
N VAL A 200 11.88 6.45 -2.77
CA VAL A 200 11.22 7.67 -3.26
C VAL A 200 11.40 7.78 -4.77
N LYS A 201 10.31 7.92 -5.51
CA LYS A 201 10.31 8.20 -6.95
C LYS A 201 9.37 9.37 -7.22
N ASN A 202 9.91 10.48 -7.72
CA ASN A 202 9.10 11.63 -8.11
C ASN A 202 8.88 11.63 -9.63
N PHE A 203 7.70 12.09 -10.05
CA PHE A 203 7.35 12.29 -11.45
C PHE A 203 7.17 13.78 -11.75
N LYS A 204 7.76 14.22 -12.86
CA LYS A 204 7.55 15.56 -13.42
C LYS A 204 6.92 15.42 -14.80
N LEU A 205 5.67 15.83 -14.95
CA LEU A 205 4.93 15.70 -16.20
C LEU A 205 4.92 17.03 -16.96
N ARG A 206 5.05 16.97 -18.28
CA ARG A 206 4.98 18.14 -19.17
C ARG A 206 3.55 18.30 -19.70
N ALA A 207 3.07 19.53 -19.83
CA ALA A 207 1.74 19.79 -20.40
C ALA A 207 1.69 19.30 -21.85
N GLN A 208 0.59 18.69 -22.27
CA GLN A 208 0.39 18.32 -23.67
C GLN A 208 0.27 19.59 -24.52
N GLY A 209 1.00 19.65 -25.64
CA GLY A 209 0.97 20.80 -26.54
C GLY A 209 1.94 21.94 -26.20
N SER A 210 2.73 21.84 -25.12
CA SER A 210 3.89 22.73 -24.95
C SER A 210 5.04 22.24 -25.82
N SER A 211 5.21 22.81 -27.01
CA SER A 211 6.42 22.66 -27.83
C SER A 211 7.58 23.38 -27.13
N GLY A 212 8.30 22.68 -26.25
CA GLY A 212 9.60 23.11 -25.77
C GLY A 212 10.67 22.54 -26.68
N GLU A 213 11.44 23.41 -27.31
CA GLU A 213 12.55 23.08 -28.21
C GLU A 213 13.50 22.07 -27.57
N ASP A 214 13.72 20.94 -28.25
CA ASP A 214 14.72 19.94 -27.90
C ASP A 214 16.12 20.51 -28.12
N GLY A 215 16.75 20.94 -27.03
CA GLY A 215 18.19 21.13 -26.94
C GLY A 215 18.82 19.96 -26.20
N GLY A 216 19.33 18.99 -26.96
CA GLY A 216 20.49 18.13 -26.67
C GLY A 216 20.67 17.53 -25.26
N GLY A 217 20.63 16.20 -25.17
CA GLY A 217 20.88 15.47 -23.94
C GLY A 217 22.25 15.73 -23.29
N SER A 218 22.28 15.59 -21.98
CA SER A 218 23.48 15.16 -21.26
C SER A 218 23.07 14.52 -19.94
N SER A 219 23.60 13.32 -19.70
CA SER A 219 23.63 12.60 -18.45
C SER A 219 24.21 13.51 -17.35
N GLY A 220 23.38 13.88 -16.38
CA GLY A 220 23.76 14.59 -15.17
C GLY A 220 23.41 13.76 -13.95
N SER A 221 24.43 13.24 -13.28
CA SER A 221 24.38 12.66 -11.94
C SER A 221 23.71 13.64 -10.97
N GLY A 222 22.58 13.25 -10.40
CA GLY A 222 21.89 14.03 -9.37
C GLY A 222 22.52 13.77 -8.01
N GLU A 223 23.30 14.76 -7.55
CA GLU A 223 23.77 14.89 -6.18
C GLU A 223 22.57 15.00 -5.22
N GLU A 224 22.71 14.34 -4.07
CA GLU A 224 21.78 14.43 -2.95
C GLU A 224 21.91 15.81 -2.28
N GLU A 225 20.80 16.54 -2.14
CA GLU A 225 20.76 17.70 -1.26
C GLU A 225 19.70 17.50 -0.17
N GLU A 226 20.22 17.34 1.04
CA GLU A 226 19.55 17.41 2.34
C GLU A 226 19.11 18.87 2.63
N GLY A 227 17.91 19.07 3.15
CA GLY A 227 17.48 20.36 3.70
C GLY A 227 15.96 20.48 3.79
N ALA A 228 15.38 20.16 4.94
CA ALA A 228 15.07 21.09 6.02
C ALA A 228 13.57 21.48 6.00
N ALA A 229 12.91 21.14 7.12
CA ALA A 229 11.51 21.40 7.38
C ALA A 229 11.26 22.89 7.58
N THR A 230 10.18 23.41 6.97
CA THR A 230 9.58 24.69 7.37
C THR A 230 8.10 24.49 7.64
N THR A 231 7.74 24.70 8.90
CA THR A 231 6.39 24.84 9.43
C THR A 231 5.74 26.13 8.93
N ALA A 232 4.47 26.08 8.55
CA ALA A 232 3.60 27.25 8.60
C ALA A 232 2.17 26.82 8.92
N ALA A 233 1.73 27.26 10.10
CA ALA A 233 0.34 27.30 10.53
C ALA A 233 -0.38 28.51 9.90
N ASP A 234 -1.71 28.50 10.05
CA ASP A 234 -2.68 29.57 9.82
C ASP A 234 -3.05 29.94 8.37
N ALA A 235 -4.29 29.59 8.01
CA ALA A 235 -5.33 30.59 7.73
C ALA A 235 -6.72 29.93 7.68
N ALA A 236 -7.49 30.15 8.75
CA ALA A 236 -8.94 30.04 8.72
C ALA A 236 -9.53 31.40 8.34
N GLN A 237 -10.58 31.38 7.50
CA GLN A 237 -11.77 32.25 7.45
C GLN A 237 -12.16 32.61 6.01
N GLY A 238 -13.44 32.41 5.70
CA GLY A 238 -14.04 32.83 4.42
C GLY A 238 -15.41 32.20 4.17
N SER A 239 -16.41 32.66 4.91
CA SER A 239 -17.83 32.33 4.73
C SER A 239 -18.40 32.89 3.42
N GLY A 240 -19.20 32.10 2.69
CA GLY A 240 -20.01 32.59 1.59
C GLY A 240 -21.08 31.59 1.16
N ARG A 241 -22.32 31.81 1.61
CA ARG A 241 -23.53 31.08 1.17
C ARG A 241 -23.92 31.53 -0.23
N GLY A 242 -24.25 30.58 -1.10
CA GLY A 242 -24.93 30.82 -2.37
C GLY A 242 -25.74 29.58 -2.78
N SER A 243 -27.05 29.68 -2.66
CA SER A 243 -28.04 28.66 -3.05
C SER A 243 -28.36 28.73 -4.55
N GLY A 244 -28.37 27.58 -5.21
CA GLY A 244 -28.92 27.42 -6.57
C GLY A 244 -29.35 25.97 -6.78
N SER A 245 -30.64 25.76 -7.01
CA SER A 245 -31.31 24.47 -7.20
C SER A 245 -31.21 23.98 -8.66
N GLY A 246 -31.15 22.66 -8.87
CA GLY A 246 -31.59 22.06 -10.14
C GLY A 246 -30.95 20.71 -10.50
N GLY A 247 -31.68 19.62 -10.23
CA GLY A 247 -31.81 18.39 -11.06
C GLY A 247 -30.57 17.65 -11.56
N GLY A 248 -30.39 16.39 -11.11
CA GLY A 248 -29.51 15.42 -11.76
C GLY A 248 -29.19 14.19 -10.91
N GLY A 249 -30.16 13.30 -10.72
CA GLY A 249 -29.97 12.01 -10.06
C GLY A 249 -28.97 11.11 -10.82
N ALA A 250 -28.30 10.23 -10.06
CA ALA A 250 -27.29 9.22 -10.44
C ALA A 250 -25.80 9.63 -10.38
N ALA A 251 -25.43 10.91 -10.50
CA ALA A 251 -24.03 11.34 -10.33
C ALA A 251 -23.64 11.64 -8.87
N GLY A 252 -24.59 12.14 -8.06
CA GLY A 252 -24.36 12.53 -6.67
C GLY A 252 -24.05 11.35 -5.73
N GLU A 253 -24.50 10.14 -6.07
CA GLU A 253 -24.29 8.95 -5.24
C GLU A 253 -22.88 8.36 -5.39
N ARG A 254 -22.24 8.54 -6.55
CA ARG A 254 -20.81 8.20 -6.76
C ARG A 254 -19.88 9.22 -6.13
N ALA A 255 -20.20 10.51 -6.23
CA ALA A 255 -19.42 11.59 -5.62
C ALA A 255 -19.43 11.50 -4.08
N GLY A 256 -20.58 11.22 -3.47
CA GLY A 256 -20.68 11.00 -2.03
C GLY A 256 -19.91 9.76 -1.53
N LYS A 257 -19.84 8.69 -2.33
CA LYS A 257 -19.08 7.46 -2.02
C LYS A 257 -17.56 7.67 -2.12
N LEU A 258 -17.09 8.45 -3.11
CA LEU A 258 -15.67 8.86 -3.23
C LEU A 258 -15.22 9.75 -2.06
N GLN A 259 -16.09 10.65 -1.61
CA GLN A 259 -15.80 11.55 -0.50
C GLN A 259 -15.75 10.79 0.84
N ALA A 260 -16.62 9.80 1.06
CA ALA A 260 -16.56 8.90 2.22
C ALA A 260 -15.32 8.00 2.22
N SER A 261 -14.89 7.47 1.07
CA SER A 261 -13.64 6.70 0.94
C SER A 261 -12.38 7.54 1.23
N MET A 262 -12.37 8.82 0.85
CA MET A 262 -11.30 9.75 1.22
C MET A 262 -11.23 9.99 2.73
N TYR A 263 -12.37 10.07 3.43
CA TYR A 263 -12.39 10.22 4.89
C TYR A 263 -11.88 8.98 5.62
N ILE A 264 -12.17 7.77 5.12
CA ILE A 264 -11.66 6.52 5.72
C ILE A 264 -10.15 6.37 5.49
N LEU A 265 -9.63 6.75 4.31
CA LEU A 265 -8.18 6.81 4.07
C LEU A 265 -7.48 7.89 4.92
N ALA A 266 -8.13 9.03 5.15
CA ALA A 266 -7.60 10.09 6.02
C ALA A 266 -7.55 9.64 7.50
N ILE A 267 -8.50 8.84 7.96
CA ILE A 267 -8.50 8.30 9.33
C ILE A 267 -7.41 7.22 9.50
N HIS A 268 -7.18 6.35 8.51
CA HIS A 268 -6.05 5.42 8.56
C HIS A 268 -4.70 6.17 8.44
N GLY A 269 -4.61 7.16 7.55
CA GLY A 269 -3.44 8.04 7.43
C GLY A 269 -3.14 8.82 8.71
N ALA A 270 -4.15 9.29 9.45
CA ALA A 270 -3.98 10.00 10.71
C ALA A 270 -3.49 9.09 11.85
N VAL A 271 -3.99 7.85 11.93
CA VAL A 271 -3.52 6.87 12.93
C VAL A 271 -2.05 6.49 12.69
N PHE A 272 -1.59 6.42 11.43
CA PHE A 272 -0.19 6.15 11.09
C PHE A 272 0.70 7.39 11.05
N ALA A 273 0.17 8.59 10.78
CA ALA A 273 0.90 9.84 10.93
C ALA A 273 1.26 10.12 12.39
N ILE A 274 0.44 9.68 13.35
CA ILE A 274 0.79 9.70 14.79
C ILE A 274 2.02 8.80 15.05
N ILE A 275 2.17 7.70 14.32
CA ILE A 275 3.34 6.80 14.43
C ILE A 275 4.57 7.42 13.76
N ALA A 276 4.42 8.17 12.66
CA ALA A 276 5.52 8.83 11.96
C ALA A 276 6.00 10.13 12.65
N VAL A 277 5.10 10.89 13.29
CA VAL A 277 5.43 12.14 14.02
C VAL A 277 6.14 11.84 15.36
N ALA A 278 5.99 10.63 15.91
CA ALA A 278 6.78 10.14 17.05
C ALA A 278 8.27 9.88 16.75
N SER A 279 8.77 10.30 15.57
CA SER A 279 10.21 10.39 15.28
C SER A 279 10.93 11.48 16.11
N GLY A 280 10.18 12.35 16.80
CA GLY A 280 10.68 13.13 17.92
C GLY A 280 10.55 12.31 19.20
N CYS A 281 11.66 11.75 19.70
CA CYS A 281 11.71 10.93 20.91
C CYS A 281 11.16 11.69 22.12
N GLN A 282 9.86 11.53 22.44
CA GLN A 282 9.29 11.68 23.77
C GLN A 282 7.82 11.21 23.79
N GLY A 283 7.53 10.19 24.61
CA GLY A 283 6.18 9.94 25.14
C GLY A 283 5.32 8.88 24.44
N SER A 284 5.61 7.59 24.65
CA SER A 284 4.65 6.48 24.87
C SER A 284 5.33 5.12 24.65
N GLY A 285 4.88 4.08 25.37
CA GLY A 285 5.48 2.73 25.31
C GLY A 285 5.46 2.10 23.91
N ALA A 286 4.47 2.41 23.08
CA ALA A 286 4.40 1.93 21.69
C ALA A 286 5.52 2.52 20.81
N ALA A 287 5.85 3.81 20.98
CA ALA A 287 6.95 4.46 20.26
C ALA A 287 8.31 3.87 20.63
N GLN A 288 8.49 3.51 21.92
CA GLN A 288 9.70 2.82 22.38
C GLN A 288 9.85 1.43 21.77
N VAL A 289 8.76 0.66 21.63
CA VAL A 289 8.77 -0.68 21.02
C VAL A 289 9.13 -0.60 19.53
N VAL A 290 8.54 0.35 18.78
CA VAL A 290 8.86 0.54 17.35
C VAL A 290 10.32 0.99 17.18
N CYS A 291 10.81 1.92 18.00
CA CYS A 291 12.21 2.34 17.95
C CYS A 291 13.18 1.22 18.36
N ALA A 292 12.85 0.41 19.37
CA ALA A 292 13.65 -0.75 19.77
C ALA A 292 13.70 -1.81 18.66
N TYR A 293 12.56 -2.07 18.00
CA TYR A 293 12.46 -2.97 16.85
C TYR A 293 13.31 -2.50 15.65
N LEU A 294 13.24 -1.20 15.31
CA LEU A 294 14.05 -0.63 14.23
C LEU A 294 15.56 -0.65 14.55
N ARG A 295 15.95 -0.49 15.82
CA ARG A 295 17.35 -0.56 16.27
C ARG A 295 17.89 -2.00 16.24
N SER A 296 17.11 -3.00 16.66
CA SER A 296 17.54 -4.40 16.64
C SER A 296 17.69 -4.94 15.21
N ARG A 297 16.81 -4.52 14.28
CA ARG A 297 16.92 -4.89 12.86
C ARG A 297 18.10 -4.28 12.13
N ARG A 298 18.57 -3.08 12.51
CA ARG A 298 19.84 -2.52 12.00
C ARG A 298 21.04 -3.39 12.37
N GLN A 299 21.00 -4.09 13.50
CA GLN A 299 22.05 -5.03 13.92
C GLN A 299 21.90 -6.41 13.27
N ALA A 300 20.67 -6.84 12.94
CA ALA A 300 20.40 -8.16 12.35
C ALA A 300 20.67 -8.25 10.83
N ASN A 301 20.75 -7.13 10.11
CA ASN A 301 21.06 -7.09 8.67
C ASN A 301 22.51 -7.48 8.31
N SER A 302 23.32 -7.97 9.26
CA SER A 302 24.64 -8.54 9.01
C SER A 302 24.67 -10.06 8.82
N ARG A 303 23.50 -10.73 8.69
CA ARG A 303 23.43 -12.21 8.58
C ARG A 303 22.36 -12.72 7.61
N PHE A 304 22.36 -12.22 6.38
CA PHE A 304 21.76 -12.94 5.26
C PHE A 304 22.77 -12.97 4.11
N GLU A 305 23.67 -13.95 4.17
CA GLU A 305 24.37 -14.51 3.03
C GLU A 305 23.91 -15.96 2.87
N VAL A 306 23.90 -16.40 1.60
CA VAL A 306 23.44 -17.67 1.00
C VAL A 306 21.99 -17.64 0.52
#